data_AF-A0A948F5A6-F1
#
_entry.id   AF-A0A948F5A6-F1
#
_cell.length_a   1.000
_cell.length_b   1.000
_cell.length_c   1.000
_cell.angle_alpha   90.00
_cell.angle_beta   90.00
_cell.angle_gamma   90.00
#
_symmetry.space_group_name_H-M   'P 1'
#
loop_
_entity.id
_entity.type
_entity.pdbx_description
1 polymer ?
#
loop_
_entity_poly.entity_id
_entity_poly.type
_entity_poly.pdbx_seq_one_letter_code
_entity_poly.pdbx_strand_id
1 'polypeptide(L)' 'MKRLSPLLEELFRPAMERAGVPGSESGAYLMWLRFYLDFCAKYEQPPRDRDSLQPFLLKLAEKGQSPAQ' A
#
# COMPACT_ATOMS: atom_id res chain seq x y z
N MET A 1 10.60 -11.42 1.51
CA MET A 1 9.42 -10.52 1.61
C MET A 1 8.19 -11.39 1.79
N LYS A 2 7.28 -11.07 2.73
CA LYS A 2 6.06 -11.87 2.96
C LYS A 2 5.07 -11.60 1.82
N ARG A 3 4.48 -12.66 1.23
CA ARG A 3 3.41 -12.50 0.22
C ARG A 3 2.21 -11.79 0.83
N LEU A 4 1.55 -10.91 0.07
CA LEU A 4 0.21 -10.45 0.41
C LEU A 4 -0.72 -11.67 0.39
N SER A 5 -1.73 -11.71 1.26
CA SER A 5 -2.65 -12.86 1.22
C SER A 5 -3.45 -12.81 -0.09
N PRO A 6 -3.66 -13.95 -0.77
CA PRO A 6 -4.40 -14.00 -2.03
C PRO A 6 -5.78 -13.34 -1.94
N LEU A 7 -6.46 -13.51 -0.80
CA LEU A 7 -7.74 -12.87 -0.50
C LEU A 7 -7.67 -11.34 -0.60
N LEU A 8 -6.59 -10.73 -0.11
CA LEU A 8 -6.41 -9.27 -0.13
C LEU A 8 -6.12 -8.77 -1.55
N GLU A 9 -5.37 -9.55 -2.33
CA GLU A 9 -5.12 -9.25 -3.74
C GLU A 9 -6.42 -9.29 -4.56
N GLU A 10 -7.25 -10.31 -4.35
CA GLU A 10 -8.56 -10.45 -5.00
C GLU A 10 -9.53 -9.33 -4.61
N LEU A 11 -9.55 -8.92 -3.35
CA LEU A 11 -10.40 -7.80 -2.90
C LEU A 11 -9.93 -6.44 -3.41
N PHE A 12 -8.62 -6.26 -3.61
CA PHE A 12 -8.05 -5.00 -4.05
C PHE A 12 -8.11 -4.81 -5.56
N ARG A 13 -8.08 -5.89 -6.35
CA ARG A 13 -8.14 -5.86 -7.81
C ARG A 13 -9.34 -5.07 -8.38
N PRO A 14 -10.59 -5.28 -7.94
CA PRO A 14 -11.73 -4.48 -8.40
C PRO A 14 -11.61 -3.00 -8.04
N ALA A 15 -10.95 -2.67 -6.93
CA ALA A 15 -10.72 -1.27 -6.55
C ALA A 15 -9.70 -0.60 -7.48
N MET A 16 -8.64 -1.33 -7.87
CA MET A 16 -7.65 -0.87 -8.85
C MET A 16 -8.28 -0.66 -10.23
N GLU A 17 -9.13 -1.59 -10.69
CA GLU A 17 -9.84 -1.48 -11.97
C GLU A 17 -10.77 -0.25 -11.99
N ARG A 18 -11.53 -0.02 -10.92
CA ARG A 18 -12.38 1.17 -10.77
C ARG A 18 -11.59 2.48 -10.72
N ALA A 19 -10.36 2.43 -10.19
CA ALA A 19 -9.45 3.57 -10.17
C ALA A 19 -8.71 3.77 -11.51
N GLY A 20 -8.92 2.91 -12.50
CA GLY A 20 -8.29 3.00 -13.81
C GLY A 20 -6.81 2.58 -13.81
N VAL A 21 -6.37 1.81 -12.82
CA VAL A 21 -4.99 1.33 -12.73
C VAL A 21 -4.73 0.30 -13.84
N PRO A 22 -3.72 0.51 -14.71
CA PRO A 22 -3.36 -0.46 -15.73
C PRO A 22 -2.93 -1.80 -15.12
N GLY A 23 -3.23 -2.91 -15.82
CA GLY A 23 -2.79 -4.25 -15.41
C GLY A 23 -1.28 -4.37 -15.21
N SER A 24 -0.50 -3.62 -15.98
CA SER A 24 0.97 -3.52 -15.86
C SER A 24 1.43 -2.88 -14.55
N GLU A 25 0.63 -2.00 -13.95
CA GLU A 25 0.96 -1.31 -12.69
C GLU A 25 0.41 -2.02 -11.46
N SER A 26 -0.50 -2.98 -11.64
CA SER A 26 -1.16 -3.71 -10.55
C SER A 26 -0.15 -4.33 -9.57
N GLY A 27 0.99 -4.82 -10.05
CA GLY A 27 2.06 -5.35 -9.21
C GLY A 27 2.68 -4.30 -8.27
N ALA A 28 2.90 -3.07 -8.76
CA ALA A 28 3.43 -1.97 -7.95
C ALA A 28 2.42 -1.52 -6.89
N TYR A 29 1.14 -1.46 -7.22
CA TYR A 29 0.07 -1.13 -6.27
C TYR A 29 -0.05 -2.17 -5.15
N LEU A 30 0.00 -3.46 -5.48
CA LEU A 30 -0.01 -4.54 -4.48
C LEU A 30 1.24 -4.50 -3.58
N MET A 31 2.39 -4.14 -4.13
CA MET A 31 3.62 -3.92 -3.37
C MET A 31 3.44 -2.79 -2.35
N TRP A 32 2.92 -1.64 -2.77
CA TRP A 32 2.67 -0.50 -1.89
C TRP A 32 1.62 -0.81 -0.82
N LEU A 33 0.55 -1.51 -1.18
CA LEU A 33 -0.45 -1.99 -0.22
C LEU A 33 0.19 -2.89 0.84
N ARG A 34 1.09 -3.80 0.44
CA ARG A 34 1.84 -4.64 1.37
C ARG A 34 2.69 -3.80 2.32
N PHE A 35 3.45 -2.84 1.82
CA PHE A 35 4.29 -1.98 2.64
C PHE A 35 3.49 -1.15 3.64
N TYR A 36 2.33 -0.64 3.22
CA TYR A 36 1.43 0.07 4.12
C TYR A 36 0.89 -0.84 5.24
N LEU A 37 0.47 -2.06 4.92
CA LEU A 37 -0.01 -3.01 5.93
C LEU A 37 1.10 -3.47 6.87
N ASP A 38 2.32 -3.70 6.36
CA ASP A 38 3.49 -4.02 7.18
C ASP A 38 3.87 -2.85 8.09
N PHE A 39 3.75 -1.60 7.60
CA PHE A 39 3.91 -0.40 8.43
C PHE A 39 2.86 -0.35 9.54
N CYS A 40 1.58 -0.54 9.20
CA CYS A 40 0.49 -0.52 10.16
C CYS A 40 0.68 -1.56 11.26
N ALA A 41 1.04 -2.80 10.87
CA ALA A 41 1.33 -3.86 11.82
C ALA A 41 2.57 -3.57 12.68
N LYS A 42 3.59 -2.91 12.12
CA LYS A 42 4.83 -2.58 12.85
C LYS A 42 4.64 -1.46 13.89
N TYR A 43 3.83 -0.47 13.58
CA TYR A 43 3.63 0.72 14.42
C TYR A 43 2.28 0.73 15.14
N GLU A 44 1.58 -0.41 15.15
CA GLU A 44 0.25 -0.59 15.76
C GLU A 44 -0.78 0.47 15.31
N GLN A 45 -0.62 0.92 14.07
CA GLN A 45 -1.49 1.91 13.46
C GLN A 45 -2.75 1.23 12.89
N PRO A 46 -3.95 1.77 13.10
CA PRO A 46 -5.17 1.22 12.53
C PRO A 46 -5.17 1.35 10.99
N PRO A 47 -5.05 0.26 10.21
CA PRO A 47 -4.88 0.34 8.76
C PRO A 47 -6.08 0.93 8.01
N ARG A 48 -7.25 1.00 8.68
CA ARG A 48 -8.49 1.59 8.16
C ARG A 48 -8.65 3.07 8.51
N ASP A 49 -7.79 3.60 9.36
CA ASP A 49 -7.80 5.01 9.72
C ASP A 49 -7.03 5.80 8.66
N ARG A 50 -7.60 6.94 8.26
CA ARG A 50 -6.93 7.85 7.31
C ARG A 50 -5.73 8.52 7.95
N ASP A 51 -5.73 8.68 9.27
CA ASP A 51 -4.64 9.30 10.01
C ASP A 51 -3.38 8.41 10.02
N SER A 52 -3.52 7.10 9.77
CA SER A 52 -2.40 6.17 9.66
C SER A 52 -1.64 6.27 8.33
N LEU A 53 -2.23 6.90 7.31
CA LEU A 53 -1.59 7.11 6.00
C LEU A 53 -0.50 8.19 6.06
N GLN A 54 -0.74 9.27 6.81
CA GLN A 54 0.22 10.38 6.89
C GLN A 54 1.57 9.95 7.52
N PRO A 55 1.62 9.21 8.64
CA PRO A 55 2.86 8.65 9.18
C PRO A 55 3.58 7.73 8.20
N PHE A 56 2.85 6.94 7.41
CA PHE A 56 3.44 6.07 6.40
C PHE A 56 4.14 6.90 5.30
N LEU A 57 3.47 7.93 4.78
CA LEU A 57 4.03 8.82 3.75
C LEU A 57 5.23 9.62 4.27
N LEU A 58 5.17 10.12 5.51
CA LEU A 58 6.31 10.78 6.15
C LEU A 58 7.50 9.82 6.26
N LYS A 59 7.26 8.58 6.69
CA LYS A 59 8.30 7.56 6.81
C LYS A 59 8.91 7.19 5.46
N LEU A 60 8.10 7.25 4.41
CA LEU A 60 8.52 6.98 3.06
C LEU A 60 9.41 8.11 2.50
N ALA A 61 9.03 9.36 2.76
CA ALA A 61 9.81 10.55 2.43
C ALA A 61 11.17 10.58 3.16
N GLU A 62 11.20 10.24 4.46
CA GLU A 62 12.44 10.12 5.24
C GLU A 62 13.43 9.11 4.64
N LYS A 63 12.93 8.06 4.00
CA LYS A 63 13.75 7.01 3.37
C LYS A 63 14.22 7.38 1.96
N GLY A 64 13.91 8.58 1.47
CA GLY A 64 14.20 8.99 0.09
C GLY A 64 13.40 8.21 -0.96
N GLN A 65 12.32 7.52 -0.55
CA GLN A 65 11.42 6.80 -1.44
C GLN A 65 10.19 7.66 -1.76
N SER A 66 10.40 8.94 -2.10
CA SER A 66 9.31 9.76 -2.64
C SER A 66 8.67 9.05 -3.84
N PRO A 67 7.34 9.18 -4.08
CA PRO A 67 6.82 8.94 -5.41
C PRO A 67 7.67 9.81 -6.33
N ALA A 68 8.43 9.19 -7.22
CA ALA A 68 9.34 9.90 -8.09
C ALA A 68 8.52 10.99 -8.82
N GLN A 69 8.93 12.24 -8.61
CA GLN A 69 8.54 13.36 -9.46
C GLN A 69 9.23 13.23 -10.82
#